data_AF-A0A379TKL1-F1
#
_entry.id   AF-A0A379TKL1-F1
#
_cell.length_a   1.000
_cell.length_b   1.000
_cell.length_c   1.000
_cell.angle_alpha   90.00
_cell.angle_beta   90.00
_cell.angle_gamma   90.00
#
_symmetry.space_group_name_H-M   'P 1'
#
loop_
_entity.id
_entity.type
_entity.pdbx_description
1 polymer ?
#
loop_
_entity_poly.entity_id
_entity_poly.type
_entity_poly.pdbx_seq_one_letter_code
_entity_poly.pdbx_strand_id
1 'polypeptide(L)'
;MAYLPPCIISSTRDAVYWQPQPFEGEENVNAVERAFDIVVQPALHAFYTTQFAGDMPAQFADEKLTLLQTWSQDDFRRVQENLIGHLVTQKRLRLSPTLFIATQENELEVISICNLSGEVIKETLGTRHRIVLAATLAEFLTQLNPLL
;
A
#
# COMPACT_ATOMS: atom_id res chain seq x y z
N MET A 1 -16.14 -24.71 7.31
CA MET A 1 -15.43 -23.96 8.37
C MET A 1 -15.13 -22.59 7.82
N ALA A 2 -15.53 -21.51 8.50
CA ALA A 2 -15.12 -20.17 8.09
C ALA A 2 -13.60 -20.08 8.32
N TYR A 3 -12.84 -19.90 7.25
CA TYR A 3 -11.40 -19.66 7.35
C TYR A 3 -11.23 -18.26 7.92
N LEU A 4 -10.83 -18.17 9.19
CA LEU A 4 -10.47 -16.89 9.78
C LEU A 4 -9.14 -16.44 9.16
N PRO A 5 -9.00 -15.16 8.77
CA PRO A 5 -7.72 -14.61 8.35
C PRO A 5 -6.62 -14.96 9.36
N PRO A 6 -5.41 -15.31 8.87
CA PRO A 6 -4.36 -15.86 9.73
C PRO A 6 -3.94 -14.88 10.85
N CYS A 7 -4.09 -13.57 10.62
CA CYS A 7 -3.70 -12.53 11.56
C CYS A 7 -4.53 -12.49 12.84
N ILE A 8 -5.76 -13.02 12.85
CA ILE A 8 -6.69 -12.85 13.97
C ILE A 8 -6.31 -13.76 15.14
N ILE A 9 -6.01 -13.15 16.29
CA ILE A 9 -5.73 -13.84 17.56
C ILE A 9 -7.04 -14.05 18.34
N SER A 10 -7.86 -13.00 18.42
CA SER A 10 -9.14 -13.03 19.11
C SER A 10 -10.09 -11.98 18.54
N SER A 11 -11.38 -12.13 18.81
CA SER A 11 -12.41 -11.18 18.39
C SER A 11 -13.31 -10.80 19.56
N THR A 12 -13.77 -9.56 19.52
CA THR A 12 -14.88 -9.06 20.34
C THR A 12 -16.11 -8.95 19.45
N ARG A 13 -17.18 -8.32 19.93
CA ARG A 13 -18.34 -8.00 19.09
C ARG A 13 -18.00 -7.02 17.97
N ASP A 14 -17.12 -6.06 18.26
CA ASP A 14 -16.95 -4.85 17.42
C ASP A 14 -15.54 -4.73 16.82
N ALA A 15 -14.59 -5.56 17.26
CA ALA A 15 -13.19 -5.46 16.85
C ALA A 15 -12.50 -6.83 16.84
N VAL A 16 -11.39 -6.90 16.09
CA VAL A 16 -10.47 -8.04 16.08
C VAL A 16 -9.12 -7.60 16.65
N TYR A 17 -8.51 -8.47 17.45
CA TYR A 17 -7.13 -8.35 17.87
C TYR A 17 -6.28 -9.22 16.96
N TRP A 18 -5.18 -8.66 16.47
CA TRP A 18 -4.38 -9.29 15.45
C TRP A 18 -2.88 -9.15 15.72
N GLN A 19 -2.11 -10.01 15.06
CA GLN A 19 -0.65 -9.92 14.97
C GLN A 19 -0.22 -10.23 13.53
N PRO A 20 0.94 -9.71 13.09
CA PRO A 20 1.47 -10.06 11.79
C PRO A 20 1.70 -11.57 11.67
N GLN A 21 1.52 -12.10 10.47
CA GLN A 21 1.75 -13.50 10.13
C GLN A 21 2.61 -13.59 8.87
N PRO A 22 3.32 -14.72 8.67
CA PRO A 22 4.02 -14.97 7.42
C PRO A 22 3.09 -14.78 6.22
N PHE A 23 3.59 -14.15 5.16
CA PHE A 23 2.89 -14.12 3.89
C PHE A 23 2.86 -15.53 3.26
N GLU A 24 1.77 -15.85 2.56
CA GLU A 24 1.64 -17.11 1.82
C GLU A 24 1.21 -16.82 0.38
N GLY A 25 1.97 -17.33 -0.59
CA GLY A 25 1.68 -17.21 -2.01
C GLY A 25 2.89 -16.76 -2.82
N GLU A 26 2.64 -16.22 -4.01
CA GLU A 26 3.70 -15.57 -4.80
C GLU A 26 4.07 -14.23 -4.17
N GLU A 27 5.32 -14.08 -3.75
CA GLU A 27 5.83 -12.89 -3.05
C GLU A 27 6.09 -11.70 -4.00
N ASN A 28 5.19 -11.46 -4.95
CA ASN A 28 5.30 -10.41 -5.94
C ASN A 28 3.92 -9.88 -6.37
N VAL A 29 3.89 -8.68 -6.92
CA VAL A 29 2.69 -8.09 -7.54
C VAL A 29 2.72 -8.24 -9.07
N ASN A 30 3.27 -9.35 -9.60
CA ASN A 30 3.41 -9.53 -11.04
C ASN A 30 2.05 -9.57 -11.77
N ALA A 31 0.93 -9.80 -11.07
CA ALA A 31 -0.38 -9.68 -11.70
C ALA A 31 -0.66 -8.22 -12.13
N VAL A 32 -0.18 -7.23 -11.37
CA VAL A 32 -0.24 -5.81 -11.73
C VAL A 32 0.62 -5.53 -12.97
N GLU A 33 1.85 -6.04 -12.97
CA GLU A 33 2.77 -5.91 -14.11
C GLU A 33 2.17 -6.48 -15.40
N ARG A 34 1.65 -7.71 -15.35
CA ARG A 34 1.01 -8.37 -16.49
C ARG A 34 -0.25 -7.66 -16.95
N ALA A 35 -1.09 -7.20 -16.04
CA ALA A 35 -2.36 -6.56 -16.38
C ALA A 35 -2.18 -5.18 -17.01
N PHE A 36 -1.12 -4.45 -16.63
CA PHE A 36 -0.91 -3.07 -17.06
C PHE A 36 0.24 -2.88 -18.06
N ASP A 37 1.05 -3.92 -18.29
CA ASP A 37 2.27 -3.88 -19.12
C ASP A 37 3.28 -2.86 -18.58
N ILE A 38 3.71 -3.07 -17.34
CA ILE A 38 4.65 -2.21 -16.60
C ILE A 38 5.62 -3.05 -15.77
N VAL A 39 6.81 -2.53 -15.52
CA VAL A 39 7.73 -3.06 -14.51
C VAL A 39 7.56 -2.24 -13.23
N VAL A 40 7.20 -2.91 -12.15
CA VAL A 40 6.94 -2.28 -10.86
C VAL A 40 8.24 -2.13 -10.06
N GLN A 41 8.34 -1.06 -9.27
CA GLN A 41 9.47 -0.88 -8.35
C GLN A 41 9.61 -2.08 -7.40
N PRO A 42 10.80 -2.71 -7.28
CA PRO A 42 11.00 -3.89 -6.45
C PRO A 42 10.55 -3.72 -4.99
N ALA A 43 10.70 -2.50 -4.45
CA ALA A 43 10.26 -2.17 -3.10
C ALA A 43 8.76 -2.38 -2.88
N LEU A 44 7.92 -2.20 -3.90
CA LEU A 44 6.48 -2.41 -3.78
C LEU A 44 6.12 -3.91 -3.70
N HIS A 45 6.87 -4.78 -4.38
CA HIS A 45 6.69 -6.22 -4.25
C HIS A 45 6.86 -6.60 -2.78
N ALA A 46 8.02 -6.27 -2.21
CA ALA A 46 8.32 -6.55 -0.81
C ALA A 46 7.29 -5.91 0.14
N PHE A 47 6.85 -4.68 -0.12
CA PHE A 47 5.91 -3.97 0.75
C PHE A 47 4.60 -4.75 0.99
N TYR A 48 4.02 -5.32 -0.07
CA TYR A 48 2.75 -6.03 0.02
C TYR A 48 2.88 -7.54 0.29
N THR A 49 4.09 -8.10 0.24
CA THR A 49 4.31 -9.55 0.36
C THR A 49 5.27 -9.98 1.47
N THR A 50 5.77 -9.04 2.29
CA THR A 50 6.62 -9.41 3.45
C THR A 50 5.84 -10.15 4.53
N GLN A 51 4.59 -9.78 4.76
CA GLN A 51 3.75 -10.33 5.82
C GLN A 51 2.27 -10.13 5.51
N PHE A 52 1.42 -10.90 6.18
CA PHE A 52 0.04 -10.49 6.40
C PHE A 52 -0.05 -9.61 7.65
N ALA A 53 -0.75 -8.48 7.55
CA ALA A 53 -0.94 -7.53 8.64
C ALA A 53 -2.18 -6.67 8.41
N GLY A 54 -2.72 -6.10 9.49
CA GLY A 54 -3.76 -5.07 9.39
C GLY A 54 -3.15 -3.72 9.05
N ASP A 55 -3.97 -2.81 8.54
CA ASP A 55 -3.55 -1.44 8.30
C ASP A 55 -3.10 -0.75 9.59
N MET A 56 -2.06 0.09 9.48
CA MET A 56 -1.38 0.67 10.64
C MET A 56 -1.43 2.20 10.59
N PRO A 57 -2.12 2.88 11.53
CA PRO A 57 -2.02 4.31 11.66
C PRO A 57 -0.60 4.73 12.05
N ALA A 58 -0.07 5.73 11.35
CA ALA A 58 1.28 6.22 11.54
C ALA A 58 1.36 7.72 11.23
N GLN A 59 2.53 8.28 11.51
CA GLN A 59 2.85 9.67 11.23
C GLN A 59 4.25 9.79 10.64
N PHE A 60 4.36 10.51 9.52
CA PHE A 60 5.62 10.91 8.90
C PHE A 60 5.75 12.44 9.02
N ALA A 61 6.69 12.93 9.85
CA ALA A 61 6.74 14.35 10.22
C ALA A 61 5.35 14.86 10.68
N ASP A 62 4.73 15.78 9.94
CA ASP A 62 3.38 16.31 10.25
C ASP A 62 2.24 15.58 9.49
N GLU A 63 2.57 14.62 8.62
CA GLU A 63 1.61 13.88 7.80
C GLU A 63 1.08 12.66 8.56
N LYS A 64 -0.20 12.71 8.96
CA LYS A 64 -0.93 11.54 9.46
C LYS A 64 -1.38 10.68 8.30
N LEU A 65 -1.22 9.37 8.45
CA LEU A 65 -1.52 8.40 7.41
C LEU A 65 -1.92 7.04 8.00
N THR A 66 -2.58 6.23 7.20
CA THR A 66 -2.83 4.83 7.46
C THR A 66 -2.03 4.00 6.46
N LEU A 67 -0.98 3.33 6.95
CA LEU A 67 -0.12 2.48 6.14
C LEU A 67 -0.91 1.21 5.77
N LEU A 68 -1.09 0.98 4.47
CA LEU A 68 -1.89 -0.12 3.97
C LEU A 68 -1.09 -1.42 4.01
N GLN A 69 -1.73 -2.51 4.38
CA GLN A 69 -1.12 -3.84 4.41
C GLN A 69 -2.00 -4.88 3.72
N THR A 70 -1.42 -6.05 3.46
CA THR A 70 -2.15 -7.20 2.93
C THR A 70 -2.71 -8.00 4.10
N TRP A 71 -4.03 -8.13 4.21
CA TRP A 71 -4.64 -8.81 5.35
C TRP A 71 -4.69 -10.35 5.21
N SER A 72 -4.80 -10.84 3.98
CA SER A 72 -4.92 -12.25 3.63
C SER A 72 -4.66 -12.46 2.13
N GLN A 73 -4.67 -13.71 1.65
CA GLN A 73 -4.57 -14.00 0.21
C GLN A 73 -5.72 -13.39 -0.61
N ASP A 74 -6.95 -13.45 -0.10
CA ASP A 74 -8.11 -12.83 -0.76
C ASP A 74 -7.99 -11.32 -0.82
N ASP A 75 -7.46 -10.71 0.25
CA ASP A 75 -7.21 -9.29 0.30
C ASP A 75 -6.06 -8.89 -0.64
N PHE A 76 -5.00 -9.70 -0.75
CA PHE A 76 -3.91 -9.47 -1.69
C PHE A 76 -4.37 -9.37 -3.15
N ARG A 77 -5.37 -10.17 -3.53
CA ARG A 77 -6.01 -10.06 -4.84
C ARG A 77 -6.68 -8.70 -5.01
N ARG A 78 -7.43 -8.23 -4.00
CA ARG A 78 -8.10 -6.92 -4.02
C ARG A 78 -7.11 -5.76 -4.05
N VAL A 79 -6.01 -5.85 -3.30
CA VAL A 79 -4.90 -4.89 -3.35
C VAL A 79 -4.40 -4.75 -4.79
N GLN A 80 -4.11 -5.87 -5.46
CA GLN A 80 -3.65 -5.83 -6.86
C GLN A 80 -4.70 -5.27 -7.82
N GLU A 81 -5.99 -5.63 -7.66
CA GLU A 81 -7.11 -5.06 -8.43
C GLU A 81 -7.17 -3.53 -8.26
N ASN A 82 -7.00 -3.02 -7.03
CA ASN A 82 -7.02 -1.59 -6.74
C ASN A 82 -5.81 -0.86 -7.34
N LEU A 83 -4.61 -1.46 -7.26
CA LEU A 83 -3.39 -0.91 -7.88
C LEU A 83 -3.55 -0.79 -9.40
N ILE A 84 -4.12 -1.81 -10.05
CA ILE A 84 -4.43 -1.78 -11.49
C ILE A 84 -5.42 -0.65 -11.79
N GLY A 85 -6.51 -0.52 -11.01
CA GLY A 85 -7.50 0.54 -11.18
C GLY A 85 -6.91 1.95 -11.08
N HIS A 86 -5.98 2.15 -10.14
CA HIS A 86 -5.24 3.40 -9.98
C HIS A 86 -4.37 3.70 -11.20
N LEU A 87 -3.56 2.74 -11.65
CA LEU A 87 -2.73 2.87 -12.85
C LEU A 87 -3.55 3.17 -14.11
N VAL A 88 -4.70 2.52 -14.28
CA VAL A 88 -5.63 2.78 -15.41
C VAL A 88 -6.11 4.23 -15.40
N THR A 89 -6.50 4.74 -14.23
CA THR A 89 -6.90 6.15 -14.07
C THR A 89 -5.76 7.09 -14.43
N GLN A 90 -4.55 6.83 -13.94
CA GLN A 90 -3.36 7.64 -14.22
C GLN A 90 -3.03 7.65 -15.72
N LYS A 91 -3.09 6.50 -16.40
CA LYS A 91 -2.88 6.40 -17.85
C LYS A 91 -3.88 7.22 -18.63
N ARG A 92 -5.17 7.14 -18.29
CA ARG A 92 -6.24 7.93 -18.91
C ARG A 92 -5.98 9.43 -18.80
N LEU A 93 -5.45 9.87 -17.66
CA LEU A 93 -5.13 11.27 -17.37
C LEU A 93 -3.71 11.69 -17.78
N ARG A 94 -2.94 10.78 -18.41
CA ARG A 94 -1.54 10.99 -18.82
C ARG A 94 -0.63 11.45 -17.66
N LEU A 95 -0.85 10.86 -16.49
CA LEU A 95 -0.04 11.05 -15.29
C LEU A 95 1.06 10.00 -15.22
N SER A 96 2.19 10.32 -14.58
CA SER A 96 3.26 9.36 -14.36
C SER A 96 2.80 8.27 -13.38
N PRO A 97 3.12 6.99 -13.61
CA PRO A 97 2.63 5.89 -12.79
C PRO A 97 3.14 5.97 -11.35
N THR A 98 2.24 5.73 -10.40
CA THR A 98 2.54 5.59 -8.97
C THR A 98 1.71 4.45 -8.42
N LEU A 99 2.15 3.91 -7.28
CA LEU A 99 1.45 2.81 -6.61
C LEU A 99 1.31 3.19 -5.14
N PHE A 100 0.06 3.37 -4.69
CA PHE A 100 -0.23 3.85 -3.35
C PHE A 100 0.16 2.82 -2.28
N ILE A 101 0.58 3.30 -1.12
CA ILE A 101 1.03 2.50 0.05
C ILE A 101 0.40 2.99 1.36
N ALA A 102 -0.16 4.19 1.38
CA ALA A 102 -0.91 4.71 2.51
C ALA A 102 -2.04 5.64 2.07
N THR A 103 -3.09 5.71 2.89
CA THR A 103 -4.17 6.69 2.76
C THR A 103 -4.02 7.80 3.80
N GLN A 104 -4.69 8.92 3.57
CA GLN A 104 -4.80 10.02 4.53
C GLN A 104 -6.29 10.30 4.82
N GLU A 105 -6.56 11.17 5.80
CA GLU A 105 -7.93 11.59 6.14
C GLU A 105 -8.63 12.27 4.95
N ASN A 106 -7.87 13.02 4.14
CA ASN A 106 -8.34 13.52 2.87
C ASN A 106 -8.32 12.39 1.83
N GLU A 107 -9.49 11.89 1.44
CA GLU A 107 -9.63 10.79 0.47
C GLU A 107 -9.04 11.08 -0.92
N LEU A 108 -8.80 12.35 -1.26
CA LEU A 108 -8.15 12.74 -2.51
C LEU A 108 -6.61 12.72 -2.42
N GLU A 109 -6.04 12.58 -1.22
CA GLU A 109 -4.60 12.52 -0.97
C GLU A 109 -4.18 11.12 -0.56
N VAL A 110 -3.17 10.59 -1.24
CA VAL A 110 -2.57 9.29 -0.93
C VAL A 110 -1.05 9.41 -0.93
N ILE A 111 -0.40 8.51 -0.21
CA ILE A 111 1.05 8.36 -0.26
C ILE A 111 1.37 7.14 -1.10
N SER A 112 2.28 7.32 -2.06
CA SER A 112 2.58 6.35 -3.10
C SER A 112 4.07 6.26 -3.37
N ILE A 113 4.50 5.16 -3.99
CA ILE A 113 5.80 5.04 -4.61
C ILE A 113 5.70 5.56 -6.05
N CYS A 114 6.55 6.51 -6.42
CA CYS A 114 6.72 6.93 -7.80
C CYS A 114 7.39 5.80 -8.59
N ASN A 115 6.69 5.21 -9.57
CA ASN A 115 7.22 4.04 -10.26
C ASN A 115 8.44 4.35 -11.15
N LEU A 116 8.67 5.64 -11.46
CA LEU A 116 9.82 6.09 -12.25
C LEU A 116 11.09 6.28 -11.42
N SER A 117 10.96 6.86 -10.22
CA SER A 117 12.11 7.23 -9.38
C SER A 117 12.32 6.34 -8.17
N GLY A 118 11.29 5.62 -7.71
CA GLY A 118 11.32 4.86 -6.45
C GLY A 118 11.10 5.72 -5.20
N GLU A 119 10.97 7.04 -5.36
CA GLU A 119 10.69 7.98 -4.27
C GLU A 119 9.30 7.73 -3.70
N VAL A 120 9.15 7.97 -2.40
CA VAL A 120 7.84 8.02 -1.75
C VAL A 120 7.32 9.44 -1.85
N ILE A 121 6.11 9.59 -2.35
CA ILE A 121 5.47 10.87 -2.63
C ILE A 121 4.09 10.94 -1.99
N LYS A 122 3.66 12.13 -1.59
CA LYS A 122 2.25 12.49 -1.41
C LYS A 122 1.71 12.95 -2.75
N GLU A 123 0.58 12.42 -3.19
CA GLU A 123 -0.08 12.84 -4.43
C GLU A 123 -1.55 13.18 -4.22
N THR A 124 -2.05 14.15 -4.99
CA THR A 124 -3.49 14.40 -5.12
C THR A 124 -4.02 13.63 -6.33
N LEU A 125 -4.92 12.68 -6.08
CA LEU A 125 -5.48 11.79 -7.09
C LEU A 125 -6.05 12.55 -8.29
N GLY A 126 -5.72 12.07 -9.48
CA GLY A 126 -6.17 12.67 -10.74
C GLY A 126 -5.44 13.95 -11.17
N THR A 127 -4.41 14.38 -10.43
CA THR A 127 -3.65 15.60 -10.74
C THR A 127 -2.15 15.32 -10.91
N ARG A 128 -1.39 16.35 -11.31
CA ARG A 128 0.08 16.32 -11.32
C ARG A 128 0.71 16.80 -10.00
N HIS A 129 -0.10 17.17 -9.02
CA HIS A 129 0.38 17.70 -7.75
C HIS A 129 0.99 16.58 -6.90
N ARG A 130 2.29 16.70 -6.63
CA ARG A 130 3.10 15.70 -5.93
C ARG A 130 4.13 16.39 -5.05
N ILE A 131 4.35 15.85 -3.86
CA ILE A 131 5.38 16.29 -2.92
C ILE A 131 6.22 15.07 -2.55
N VAL A 132 7.54 15.15 -2.71
CA VAL A 132 8.45 14.06 -2.31
C VAL A 132 8.55 14.05 -0.79
N LEU A 133 8.33 12.89 -0.18
CA LEU A 133 8.42 12.68 1.26
C LEU A 133 9.75 12.01 1.64
N ALA A 134 10.20 11.01 0.87
CA ALA A 134 11.45 10.32 1.10
C ALA A 134 12.05 9.81 -0.22
N ALA A 135 13.37 9.63 -0.26
CA ALA A 135 14.04 9.18 -1.48
C ALA A 135 13.80 7.69 -1.77
N THR A 136 13.50 6.90 -0.73
CA THR A 136 13.19 5.46 -0.86
C THR A 136 12.10 5.03 0.11
N LEU A 137 11.46 3.89 -0.17
CA LEU A 137 10.52 3.26 0.75
C LEU A 137 11.16 2.91 2.11
N ALA A 138 12.41 2.44 2.12
CA ALA A 138 13.09 2.09 3.36
C ALA A 138 13.31 3.31 4.26
N GLU A 139 13.74 4.43 3.69
CA GLU A 139 13.87 5.70 4.41
C GLU A 139 12.54 6.22 4.93
N PHE A 140 11.46 6.06 4.16
CA PHE A 140 10.12 6.44 4.61
C PHE A 140 9.69 5.60 5.82
N LEU A 141 9.77 4.28 5.73
CA LEU A 141 9.34 3.35 6.79
C LEU A 141 10.14 3.53 8.09
N THR A 142 11.45 3.81 7.99
CA THR A 142 12.31 4.02 9.17
C THR A 142 12.05 5.32 9.91
N GLN A 143 11.37 6.28 9.27
CA GLN A 143 11.00 7.57 9.86
C GLN A 143 9.54 7.62 10.34
N LEU A 144 8.75 6.56 10.10
CA LEU A 144 7.38 6.49 10.60
C LEU A 144 7.36 6.36 12.12
N ASN A 145 6.49 7.16 12.74
CA ASN A 145 6.12 7.02 14.13
C ASN A 145 4.72 6.38 14.21
N PRO A 146 4.51 5.33 15.03
CA PRO A 146 3.18 4.79 15.26
C PRO A 146 2.22 5.87 15.78
N LEU A 147 0.99 5.88 15.28
CA LEU A 147 -0.08 6.75 15.76
C LEU A 147 -1.12 5.88 16.48
N LEU A 148 -1.41 6.20 17.75
CA LEU A 148 -2.35 5.46 18.59
C LEU A 148 -3.66 6.24 18.77
#